data_AF-A0A3D0ZKD5-F1
#
_entry.id   AF-A0A3D0ZKD5-F1
#
_cell.length_a   1.000
_cell.length_b   1.000
_cell.length_c   1.000
_cell.angle_alpha   90.00
_cell.angle_beta   90.00
_cell.angle_gamma   90.00
#
_symmetry.space_group_name_H-M   'P 1'
#
loop_
_entity.id
_entity.type
_entity.pdbx_description
1 polymer ?
#
loop_
_entity_poly.entity_id
_entity_poly.type
_entity_poly.pdbx_seq_one_letter_code
_entity_poly.pdbx_strand_id
1 'polypeptide(L)'
;SNLPRKYKPAITGPPSQDVVHEINDFGLVGMVHPEFGAGYDLWVGGALSTNPMLAKRLGAFVKPEEAADVWLGVTSIFRDYGYRRMRTKARLKFLMADWGPEKFRQILEDEYLGYKLADGPAAPKPTTPGDHIGVHEQKDGKFFIGATPLAGRLSGAQLVKLADTLEARGSYRLRTTPHQKLVVLDVPKDNVEPLVAELDALGLSARPSVFRRGTIACTGIEYCKLAIVET
;
A
#
# COMPACT_ATOMS: atom_id res chain seq x y z
N SER A 1 21.31 -5.75 -4.60
CA SER A 1 20.16 -6.28 -5.36
C SER A 1 20.39 -6.06 -6.85
N ASN A 2 20.03 -7.03 -7.71
CA ASN A 2 20.29 -6.98 -9.16
C ASN A 2 18.99 -6.81 -9.98
N LEU A 3 18.14 -5.84 -9.63
CA LEU A 3 16.94 -5.50 -10.43
C LEU A 3 17.25 -4.32 -11.38
N PRO A 4 16.57 -4.20 -12.53
CA PRO A 4 16.81 -3.08 -13.46
C PRO A 4 16.55 -1.70 -12.85
N ARG A 5 15.56 -1.59 -11.94
CA ARG A 5 15.21 -0.35 -11.23
C ARG A 5 14.41 -0.66 -9.96
N LYS A 6 13.94 0.37 -9.24
CA LYS A 6 13.09 0.21 -8.05
C LYS A 6 11.85 -0.62 -8.37
N TYR A 7 11.43 -1.44 -7.40
CA TYR A 7 10.29 -2.33 -7.47
C TYR A 7 9.43 -2.12 -6.22
N LYS A 8 8.12 -1.91 -6.41
CA LYS A 8 7.18 -1.56 -5.35
C LYS A 8 6.05 -2.59 -5.29
N PRO A 9 6.01 -3.44 -4.25
CA PRO A 9 4.88 -4.32 -3.99
C PRO A 9 3.82 -3.61 -3.13
N ALA A 10 2.55 -3.93 -3.36
CA ALA A 10 1.42 -3.52 -2.53
C ALA A 10 0.46 -4.70 -2.35
N ILE A 11 0.05 -4.99 -1.12
CA ILE A 11 -0.84 -6.11 -0.80
C ILE A 11 -1.91 -5.58 0.16
N THR A 12 -3.18 -5.76 -0.19
CA THR A 12 -4.32 -5.33 0.63
C THR A 12 -5.35 -6.44 0.75
N GLY A 13 -5.93 -6.57 1.94
CA GLY A 13 -7.13 -7.36 2.21
C GLY A 13 -8.40 -6.53 2.44
N PRO A 14 -8.34 -5.30 3.00
CA PRO A 14 -9.52 -4.47 3.18
C PRO A 14 -10.25 -4.11 1.88
N PRO A 15 -11.60 -4.11 1.87
CA PRO A 15 -12.40 -3.66 0.72
C PRO A 15 -12.17 -2.21 0.29
N SER A 16 -11.59 -1.38 1.17
CA SER A 16 -11.22 0.01 0.89
C SER A 16 -9.96 0.16 0.02
N GLN A 17 -9.26 -0.94 -0.28
CA GLN A 17 -8.08 -0.97 -1.16
C GLN A 17 -7.01 0.07 -0.77
N ASP A 18 -6.63 0.06 0.49
CA ASP A 18 -5.85 1.08 1.22
C ASP A 18 -4.36 1.22 0.86
N VAL A 19 -3.89 0.50 -0.17
CA VAL A 19 -2.47 0.45 -0.57
C VAL A 19 -2.14 1.08 -1.92
N VAL A 20 -3.13 1.68 -2.60
CA VAL A 20 -2.95 2.35 -3.90
C VAL A 20 -2.26 1.43 -4.93
N HIS A 21 -2.72 0.18 -4.98
CA HIS A 21 -2.13 -0.92 -5.76
C HIS A 21 -1.97 -0.59 -7.25
N GLU A 22 -2.81 0.28 -7.81
CA GLU A 22 -2.84 0.64 -9.23
C GLU A 22 -1.55 1.34 -9.69
N ILE A 23 -0.72 1.85 -8.77
CA ILE A 23 0.53 2.56 -9.10
C ILE A 23 1.79 1.84 -8.60
N ASN A 24 1.64 0.58 -8.19
CA ASN A 24 2.71 -0.28 -7.72
C ASN A 24 3.17 -1.24 -8.83
N ASP A 25 4.44 -1.65 -8.80
CA ASP A 25 4.98 -2.58 -9.80
C ASP A 25 4.30 -3.96 -9.65
N PHE A 26 3.87 -4.32 -8.44
CA PHE A 26 3.13 -5.53 -8.10
C PHE A 26 2.03 -5.22 -7.09
N GLY A 27 0.85 -5.81 -7.29
CA GLY A 27 -0.33 -5.62 -6.48
C GLY A 27 -1.07 -6.94 -6.24
N LEU A 28 -1.42 -7.23 -5.00
CA LEU A 28 -2.41 -8.26 -4.65
C LEU A 28 -3.58 -7.58 -3.93
N VAL A 29 -4.78 -7.71 -4.50
CA VAL A 29 -6.00 -7.11 -3.94
C VAL A 29 -6.93 -8.19 -3.47
N GLY A 30 -7.23 -8.19 -2.17
CA GLY A 30 -8.09 -9.18 -1.52
C GLY A 30 -9.48 -9.23 -2.15
N MET A 31 -9.94 -10.44 -2.43
CA MET A 31 -11.26 -10.72 -2.98
C MET A 31 -11.74 -12.12 -2.60
N VAL A 32 -13.01 -12.41 -2.89
CA VAL A 32 -13.59 -13.75 -2.73
C VAL A 32 -13.95 -14.28 -4.11
N HIS A 33 -13.25 -15.33 -4.54
CA HIS A 33 -13.54 -16.04 -5.78
C HIS A 33 -14.81 -16.90 -5.61
N PRO A 34 -15.71 -16.96 -6.62
CA PRO A 34 -16.94 -17.76 -6.54
C PRO A 34 -16.70 -19.25 -6.26
N GLU A 35 -15.59 -19.80 -6.77
CA GLU A 35 -15.25 -21.21 -6.66
C GLU A 35 -14.17 -21.50 -5.60
N PHE A 36 -13.19 -20.60 -5.44
CA PHE A 36 -11.97 -20.87 -4.67
C PHE A 36 -11.92 -20.15 -3.32
N GLY A 37 -12.94 -19.34 -2.99
CA GLY A 37 -13.00 -18.61 -1.73
C GLY A 37 -12.03 -17.43 -1.67
N ALA A 38 -11.52 -17.12 -0.48
CA ALA A 38 -10.70 -15.93 -0.25
C ALA A 38 -9.32 -16.05 -0.91
N GLY A 39 -8.89 -15.01 -1.62
CA GLY A 39 -7.57 -14.90 -2.22
C GLY A 39 -7.35 -13.51 -2.79
N TYR A 40 -6.60 -13.42 -3.89
CA TYR A 40 -6.17 -12.13 -4.44
C TYR A 40 -6.37 -12.00 -5.95
N ASP A 41 -6.77 -10.80 -6.38
CA ASP A 41 -6.68 -10.34 -7.76
C ASP A 41 -5.26 -9.78 -8.02
N LEU A 42 -4.58 -10.29 -9.05
CA LEU A 42 -3.18 -9.97 -9.36
C LEU A 42 -3.05 -8.78 -10.32
N TRP A 43 -2.29 -7.77 -9.90
CA TRP A 43 -1.99 -6.54 -10.64
C TRP A 43 -0.48 -6.38 -10.84
N VAL A 44 -0.05 -5.95 -12.03
CA VAL A 44 1.37 -5.76 -12.34
C VAL A 44 1.60 -4.51 -13.21
N GLY A 45 2.69 -3.78 -12.97
CA GLY A 45 3.23 -2.79 -13.90
C GLY A 45 2.78 -1.33 -13.70
N GLY A 46 2.37 -0.92 -12.50
CA GLY A 46 2.01 0.48 -12.21
C GLY A 46 3.20 1.37 -11.84
N ALA A 47 3.19 2.65 -12.26
CA ALA A 47 4.07 3.71 -11.74
C ALA A 47 3.81 5.12 -12.28
N LEU A 48 3.87 6.12 -11.39
CA LEU A 48 3.53 7.55 -11.62
C LEU A 48 4.68 8.51 -12.01
N SER A 49 5.86 8.04 -12.41
CA SER A 49 6.91 9.00 -12.87
C SER A 49 6.48 9.74 -14.15
N THR A 50 7.37 10.49 -14.81
CA THR A 50 7.06 11.37 -15.96
C THR A 50 6.15 10.79 -17.05
N ASN A 51 6.17 9.47 -17.24
CA ASN A 51 5.21 8.75 -18.08
C ASN A 51 4.30 7.86 -17.21
N PRO A 52 3.20 8.37 -16.62
CA PRO A 52 2.39 7.62 -15.66
C PRO A 52 1.63 6.46 -16.33
N MET A 53 1.66 5.29 -15.70
CA MET A 53 0.94 4.10 -16.16
C MET A 53 0.28 3.41 -14.97
N LEU A 54 -0.98 3.03 -15.10
CA LEU A 54 -1.67 2.18 -14.14
C LEU A 54 -1.26 0.72 -14.35
N ALA A 55 -1.14 -0.01 -13.24
CA ALA A 55 -0.95 -1.45 -13.24
C ALA A 55 -2.11 -2.12 -14.01
N LYS A 56 -1.82 -3.28 -14.58
CA LYS A 56 -2.79 -4.09 -15.31
C LYS A 56 -3.13 -5.32 -14.49
N ARG A 57 -4.41 -5.68 -14.47
CA ARG A 57 -4.85 -7.00 -14.03
C ARG A 57 -4.27 -8.05 -14.97
N LEU A 58 -3.81 -9.16 -14.42
CA LEU A 58 -3.46 -10.35 -15.22
C LEU A 58 -4.66 -11.29 -15.45
N GLY A 59 -5.82 -10.97 -14.88
CA GLY A 59 -7.00 -11.82 -14.92
C GLY A 59 -6.84 -13.12 -14.11
N ALA A 60 -5.85 -13.16 -13.21
CA ALA A 60 -5.50 -14.32 -12.42
C ALA A 60 -5.97 -14.16 -10.96
N PHE A 61 -6.54 -15.23 -10.41
CA PHE A 61 -6.77 -15.43 -9.00
C PHE A 61 -5.56 -16.12 -8.38
N VAL A 62 -5.06 -15.55 -7.29
CA VAL A 62 -3.90 -16.07 -6.55
C VAL A 62 -4.36 -16.53 -5.17
N LYS A 63 -4.14 -17.80 -4.85
CA LYS A 63 -4.43 -18.32 -3.50
C LYS A 63 -3.44 -17.76 -2.48
N PRO A 64 -3.81 -17.63 -1.20
CA PRO A 64 -2.89 -17.15 -0.17
C PRO A 64 -1.57 -17.91 -0.08
N GLU A 65 -1.62 -19.23 -0.23
CA GLU A 65 -0.45 -20.12 -0.24
C GLU A 65 0.47 -19.91 -1.46
N GLU A 66 -0.06 -19.42 -2.58
CA GLU A 66 0.69 -19.17 -3.82
C GLU A 66 1.29 -17.74 -3.88
N ALA A 67 0.87 -16.84 -2.98
CA ALA A 67 1.18 -15.41 -3.07
C ALA A 67 2.67 -15.09 -3.08
N ALA A 68 3.47 -15.82 -2.29
CA ALA A 68 4.92 -15.63 -2.22
C ALA A 68 5.62 -16.07 -3.51
N ASP A 69 5.20 -17.20 -4.09
CA ASP A 69 5.76 -17.74 -5.33
C ASP A 69 5.41 -16.84 -6.52
N VAL A 70 4.16 -16.35 -6.58
CA VAL A 70 3.73 -15.38 -7.59
C VAL A 70 4.54 -14.08 -7.48
N TRP A 71 4.74 -13.55 -6.26
CA TRP A 71 5.57 -12.36 -6.06
C TRP A 71 7.01 -12.58 -6.52
N LEU A 72 7.60 -13.72 -6.19
CA LEU A 72 8.94 -14.11 -6.62
C LEU A 72 9.03 -14.24 -8.15
N GLY A 73 8.04 -14.86 -8.79
CA GLY A 73 7.96 -15.01 -10.24
C GLY A 73 7.89 -13.66 -10.96
N VAL A 74 6.99 -12.76 -10.53
CA VAL A 74 6.89 -11.40 -11.08
C VAL A 74 8.21 -10.62 -10.88
N THR A 75 8.81 -10.75 -9.70
CA THR A 75 10.10 -10.09 -9.40
C THR A 75 11.23 -10.65 -10.28
N SER A 76 11.22 -11.96 -10.56
CA SER A 76 12.22 -12.63 -11.38
C SER A 76 12.06 -12.27 -12.86
N ILE A 77 10.83 -12.19 -13.37
CA ILE A 77 10.58 -11.62 -14.71
C ILE A 77 11.17 -10.21 -14.80
N PHE A 78 10.95 -9.37 -13.78
CA PHE A 78 11.53 -8.03 -13.81
C PHE A 78 13.06 -8.06 -13.78
N ARG A 79 13.67 -8.98 -13.04
CA ARG A 79 15.13 -9.18 -12.99
C ARG A 79 15.69 -9.57 -14.36
N ASP A 80 15.05 -10.54 -15.02
CA ASP A 80 15.60 -11.25 -16.18
C ASP A 80 15.24 -10.57 -17.50
N TYR A 81 14.00 -10.09 -17.63
CA TYR A 81 13.47 -9.48 -18.85
C TYR A 81 13.36 -7.95 -18.79
N GLY A 82 13.48 -7.35 -17.61
CA GLY A 82 13.35 -5.90 -17.47
C GLY A 82 14.50 -5.13 -18.11
N TYR A 83 14.17 -4.02 -18.78
CA TYR A 83 15.13 -3.25 -19.56
C TYR A 83 16.22 -2.59 -18.72
N ARG A 84 17.49 -2.77 -19.13
CA ARG A 84 18.67 -2.24 -18.43
C ARG A 84 19.44 -1.15 -19.19
N ARG A 85 19.06 -0.86 -20.44
CA ARG A 85 19.78 0.09 -21.30
C ARG A 85 19.62 1.55 -20.87
N MET A 86 18.40 1.99 -20.61
CA MET A 86 18.09 3.40 -20.30
C MET A 86 17.38 3.51 -18.95
N ARG A 87 17.96 4.25 -18.00
CA ARG A 87 17.42 4.39 -16.62
C ARG A 87 15.98 4.93 -16.60
N THR A 88 15.63 5.80 -17.55
CA THR A 88 14.28 6.38 -17.72
C THR A 88 13.26 5.38 -18.28
N LYS A 89 13.71 4.30 -18.94
CA LYS A 89 12.88 3.22 -19.49
C LYS A 89 13.09 1.86 -18.78
N ALA A 90 13.57 1.87 -17.53
CA ALA A 90 13.98 0.65 -16.81
C ALA A 90 12.98 0.14 -15.75
N ARG A 91 11.78 0.72 -15.64
CA ARG A 91 10.73 0.27 -14.70
C ARG A 91 9.86 -0.82 -15.32
N LEU A 92 9.30 -1.70 -14.48
CA LEU A 92 8.46 -2.83 -14.92
C LEU A 92 7.28 -2.41 -15.80
N LYS A 93 6.70 -1.22 -15.57
CA LYS A 93 5.63 -0.68 -16.41
C LYS A 93 5.93 -0.65 -17.92
N PHE A 94 7.20 -0.50 -18.32
CA PHE A 94 7.55 -0.47 -19.74
C PHE A 94 7.59 -1.87 -20.34
N LEU A 95 8.05 -2.86 -19.57
CA LEU A 95 7.96 -4.26 -19.98
C LEU A 95 6.49 -4.69 -20.08
N MET A 96 5.66 -4.31 -19.09
CA MET A 96 4.22 -4.55 -19.11
C MET A 96 3.53 -3.88 -20.32
N ALA A 97 3.90 -2.64 -20.65
CA ALA A 97 3.36 -1.95 -21.82
C ALA A 97 3.74 -2.61 -23.15
N ASP A 98 4.96 -3.14 -23.26
CA ASP A 98 5.44 -3.76 -24.50
C ASP A 98 4.96 -5.22 -24.64
N TRP A 99 4.81 -5.96 -23.54
CA TRP A 99 4.36 -7.36 -23.56
C TRP A 99 2.85 -7.52 -23.51
N GLY A 100 2.15 -6.66 -22.77
CA GLY A 100 0.75 -6.87 -22.41
C GLY A 100 0.57 -7.90 -21.28
N PRO A 101 -0.60 -7.88 -20.60
CA PRO A 101 -0.88 -8.75 -19.46
C PRO A 101 -0.95 -10.23 -19.84
N GLU A 102 -1.40 -10.57 -21.03
CA GLU A 102 -1.56 -11.96 -21.50
C GLU A 102 -0.21 -12.64 -21.64
N LYS A 103 0.72 -12.02 -22.39
CA LYS A 103 2.09 -12.53 -22.54
C LYS A 103 2.82 -12.55 -21.21
N PHE A 104 2.65 -11.53 -20.38
CA PHE A 104 3.28 -11.47 -19.07
C PHE A 104 2.83 -12.65 -18.18
N ARG A 105 1.52 -12.93 -18.13
CA ARG A 105 0.98 -14.08 -17.40
C ARG A 105 1.50 -15.40 -17.95
N GLN A 106 1.53 -15.56 -19.27
CA GLN A 106 2.07 -16.77 -19.90
C GLN A 106 3.51 -17.05 -19.45
N ILE A 107 4.40 -16.05 -19.53
CA ILE A 107 5.79 -16.21 -19.10
C ILE A 107 5.90 -16.52 -17.60
N LEU A 108 5.08 -15.86 -16.77
CA LEU A 108 5.03 -16.13 -15.33
C LEU A 108 4.69 -17.59 -15.03
N GLU A 109 3.64 -18.11 -15.67
CA GLU A 109 3.19 -19.48 -15.47
C GLU A 109 4.19 -20.51 -16.03
N ASP A 110 4.68 -20.28 -17.25
CA ASP A 110 5.45 -21.26 -18.00
C ASP A 110 6.92 -21.35 -17.53
N GLU A 111 7.55 -20.21 -17.21
CA GLU A 111 9.00 -20.17 -16.90
C GLU A 111 9.30 -20.10 -15.40
N TYR A 112 8.39 -19.59 -14.57
CA TYR A 112 8.68 -19.29 -13.16
C TYR A 112 7.84 -20.09 -12.17
N LEU A 113 6.54 -20.25 -12.41
CA LEU A 113 5.66 -20.99 -11.51
C LEU A 113 5.66 -22.49 -11.81
N GLY A 114 5.68 -22.87 -13.09
CA GLY A 114 5.50 -24.27 -13.50
C GLY A 114 4.05 -24.77 -13.36
N TYR A 115 3.10 -23.87 -13.12
CA TYR A 115 1.66 -24.16 -13.04
C TYR A 115 0.84 -22.96 -13.54
N LYS A 116 -0.40 -23.24 -13.93
CA LYS A 116 -1.37 -22.22 -14.37
C LYS A 116 -2.06 -21.61 -13.16
N LEU A 117 -2.16 -20.28 -13.14
CA LEU A 117 -2.99 -19.60 -12.16
C LEU A 117 -4.46 -19.77 -12.56
N ALA A 118 -5.33 -19.87 -11.56
CA ALA A 118 -6.76 -19.85 -11.81
C ALA A 118 -7.17 -18.50 -12.42
N ASP A 119 -8.18 -18.48 -13.29
CA ASP A 119 -8.79 -17.23 -13.71
C ASP A 119 -9.54 -16.58 -12.54
N GLY A 120 -9.58 -15.25 -12.52
CA GLY A 120 -10.20 -14.50 -11.43
C GLY A 120 -10.96 -13.25 -11.90
N PRO A 121 -12.16 -12.97 -11.34
CA PRO A 121 -12.84 -11.72 -11.59
C PRO A 121 -12.05 -10.54 -11.00
N ALA A 122 -12.44 -9.31 -11.35
CA ALA A 122 -11.85 -8.14 -10.71
C ALA A 122 -12.24 -8.06 -9.23
N ALA A 123 -11.32 -7.63 -8.38
CA ALA A 123 -11.68 -7.28 -7.01
C ALA A 123 -12.76 -6.18 -7.01
N PRO A 124 -13.73 -6.21 -6.08
CA PRO A 124 -14.77 -5.18 -5.98
C PRO A 124 -14.16 -3.79 -5.78
N LYS A 125 -14.76 -2.78 -6.42
CA LYS A 125 -14.32 -1.38 -6.24
C LYS A 125 -14.60 -0.90 -4.82
N PRO A 126 -13.72 -0.09 -4.23
CA PRO A 126 -13.92 0.45 -2.89
C PRO A 126 -15.08 1.44 -2.89
N THR A 127 -15.93 1.38 -1.86
CA THR A 127 -17.04 2.32 -1.63
C THR A 127 -16.70 3.38 -0.57
N THR A 128 -15.58 3.21 0.13
CA THR A 128 -15.11 4.08 1.21
C THR A 128 -13.62 4.42 1.03
N PRO A 129 -13.15 5.57 1.53
CA PRO A 129 -11.73 5.91 1.49
C PRO A 129 -10.87 4.91 2.29
N GLY A 130 -9.73 4.51 1.72
CA GLY A 130 -8.74 3.64 2.38
C GLY A 130 -7.71 4.37 3.25
N ASP A 131 -8.01 5.57 3.76
CA ASP A 131 -7.06 6.35 4.56
C ASP A 131 -7.08 6.05 6.06
N HIS A 132 -8.11 5.31 6.51
CA HIS A 132 -8.35 4.87 7.89
C HIS A 132 -8.49 5.95 8.94
N ILE A 133 -8.67 7.22 8.57
CA ILE A 133 -8.80 8.32 9.53
C ILE A 133 -10.10 8.24 10.32
N GLY A 134 -10.03 8.54 11.62
CA GLY A 134 -11.15 8.54 12.54
C GLY A 134 -11.09 7.40 13.56
N VAL A 135 -12.17 7.26 14.33
CA VAL A 135 -12.36 6.21 15.33
C VAL A 135 -13.26 5.13 14.74
N HIS A 136 -12.83 3.88 14.81
CA HIS A 136 -13.52 2.75 14.19
C HIS A 136 -13.45 1.52 15.09
N GLU A 137 -14.51 0.74 15.11
CA GLU A 137 -14.56 -0.52 15.87
C GLU A 137 -13.81 -1.64 15.12
N GLN A 138 -13.05 -2.43 15.87
CA GLN A 138 -12.34 -3.62 15.41
C GLN A 138 -13.23 -4.86 15.60
N LYS A 139 -12.86 -5.97 14.94
CA LYS A 139 -13.62 -7.24 15.02
C LYS A 139 -13.67 -7.85 16.42
N ASP A 140 -12.75 -7.49 17.30
CA ASP A 140 -12.67 -7.97 18.69
C ASP A 140 -13.37 -7.04 19.69
N GLY A 141 -14.12 -6.03 19.21
CA GLY A 141 -14.85 -5.06 20.03
C GLY A 141 -13.99 -3.93 20.61
N LYS A 142 -12.67 -3.93 20.35
CA LYS A 142 -11.80 -2.78 20.62
C LYS A 142 -11.93 -1.75 19.50
N PHE A 143 -11.19 -0.65 19.60
CA PHE A 143 -11.20 0.42 18.61
C PHE A 143 -9.82 0.64 18.01
N PHE A 144 -9.80 1.03 16.74
CA PHE A 144 -8.63 1.67 16.15
C PHE A 144 -8.88 3.16 15.93
N ILE A 145 -7.81 3.95 16.05
CA ILE A 145 -7.82 5.39 15.87
C ILE A 145 -6.83 5.76 14.79
N GLY A 146 -7.33 6.17 13.63
CA GLY A 146 -6.53 6.76 12.57
C GLY A 146 -6.36 8.26 12.79
N ALA A 147 -5.11 8.71 12.90
CA ALA A 147 -4.76 10.10 13.14
C ALA A 147 -3.77 10.61 12.09
N THR A 148 -3.92 11.88 11.72
CA THR A 148 -3.06 12.53 10.73
C THR A 148 -2.12 13.55 11.37
N PRO A 149 -0.80 13.46 11.15
CA PRO A 149 0.10 14.60 11.27
C PRO A 149 -0.19 15.61 10.14
N LEU A 150 0.51 16.74 10.15
CA LEU A 150 0.54 17.64 8.99
C LEU A 150 1.50 17.04 7.94
N ALA A 151 0.96 16.59 6.80
CA ALA A 151 1.72 16.06 5.66
C ALA A 151 2.80 15.01 6.03
N GLY A 152 2.51 14.13 7.01
CA GLY A 152 3.43 13.09 7.45
C GLY A 152 4.57 13.54 8.38
N ARG A 153 4.70 14.83 8.71
CA ARG A 153 5.86 15.38 9.44
C ARG A 153 5.74 15.15 10.94
N LEU A 154 6.74 14.49 11.52
CA LEU A 154 6.90 14.25 12.96
C LEU A 154 8.37 14.34 13.35
N SER A 155 8.63 14.85 14.56
CA SER A 155 9.97 14.85 15.17
C SER A 155 10.21 13.57 15.98
N GLY A 156 11.48 13.24 16.23
CA GLY A 156 11.84 12.11 17.10
C GLY A 156 11.25 12.23 18.52
N ALA A 157 11.25 13.44 19.08
CA ALA A 157 10.65 13.70 20.39
C ALA A 157 9.12 13.47 20.40
N GLN A 158 8.41 13.79 19.31
CA GLN A 158 6.99 13.46 19.17
C GLN A 158 6.76 11.96 19.08
N LEU A 159 7.61 11.22 18.37
CA LEU A 159 7.50 9.77 18.25
C LEU A 159 7.70 9.04 19.60
N VAL A 160 8.67 9.49 20.39
CA VAL A 160 8.90 8.95 21.75
C VAL A 160 7.69 9.24 22.64
N LYS A 161 7.22 10.49 22.68
CA LYS A 161 6.01 10.86 23.46
C LYS A 161 4.77 10.09 23.00
N LEU A 162 4.61 9.89 21.69
CA LEU A 162 3.52 9.09 21.15
C LEU A 162 3.60 7.67 21.71
N ALA A 163 4.76 7.02 21.68
CA ALA A 163 4.92 5.69 22.24
C ALA A 163 4.51 5.65 23.73
N ASP A 164 5.03 6.57 24.55
CA ASP A 164 4.68 6.66 25.98
C ASP A 164 3.17 6.83 26.20
N THR A 165 2.51 7.70 25.41
CA THR A 165 1.06 7.92 25.44
C THR A 165 0.27 6.65 25.09
N LEU A 166 0.70 5.90 24.06
CA LEU A 166 0.02 4.67 23.65
C LEU A 166 0.16 3.57 24.70
N GLU A 167 1.36 3.37 25.22
CA GLU A 167 1.66 2.33 26.21
C GLU A 167 0.92 2.59 27.53
N ALA A 168 0.84 3.85 27.98
CA ALA A 168 0.07 4.24 29.15
C ALA A 168 -1.44 3.93 29.04
N ARG A 169 -1.95 3.76 27.81
CA ARG A 169 -3.35 3.42 27.49
C ARG A 169 -3.53 1.94 27.10
N GLY A 170 -2.47 1.14 27.18
CA GLY A 170 -2.47 -0.29 26.87
C GLY A 170 -2.47 -0.64 25.38
N SER A 171 -2.13 0.31 24.51
CA SER A 171 -1.98 0.06 23.07
C SER A 171 -0.49 -0.08 22.70
N TYR A 172 -0.14 -1.19 22.06
CA TYR A 172 1.23 -1.51 21.66
C TYR A 172 1.36 -1.74 20.15
N ARG A 173 0.30 -1.45 19.39
CA ARG A 173 0.21 -1.73 17.97
C ARG A 173 -0.13 -0.47 17.21
N LEU A 174 0.84 -0.01 16.43
CA LEU A 174 0.71 1.13 15.53
C LEU A 174 1.05 0.71 14.10
N ARG A 175 0.32 1.26 13.13
CA ARG A 175 0.57 1.12 11.69
C ARG A 175 0.73 2.50 11.06
N THR A 176 1.64 2.60 10.09
CA THR A 176 1.68 3.74 9.16
C THR A 176 0.76 3.46 7.97
N THR A 177 0.20 4.50 7.36
CA THR A 177 -0.58 4.36 6.13
C THR A 177 0.20 4.83 4.90
N PRO A 178 -0.10 4.30 3.70
CA PRO A 178 0.42 4.82 2.42
C PRO A 178 0.05 6.29 2.14
N HIS A 179 -0.84 6.85 2.96
CA HIS A 179 -1.32 8.22 2.90
C HIS A 179 -0.66 9.13 3.94
N GLN A 180 0.51 8.75 4.49
CA GLN A 180 1.30 9.54 5.46
C GLN A 180 0.58 9.81 6.79
N LYS A 181 -0.23 8.83 7.24
CA LYS A 181 -0.97 8.89 8.50
C LYS A 181 -0.58 7.73 9.41
N LEU A 182 -1.12 7.72 10.62
CA LEU A 182 -0.91 6.68 11.62
C LEU A 182 -2.25 6.06 12.00
N VAL A 183 -2.23 4.78 12.36
CA VAL A 183 -3.37 4.05 12.91
C VAL A 183 -2.91 3.35 14.18
N VAL A 184 -3.51 3.72 15.30
CA VAL A 184 -3.34 3.09 16.60
C VAL A 184 -4.39 2.00 16.75
N LEU A 185 -4.00 0.79 17.13
CA LEU A 185 -4.90 -0.37 17.25
C LEU A 185 -5.17 -0.72 18.71
N ASP A 186 -6.19 -1.55 18.92
CA ASP A 186 -6.47 -2.26 20.18
C ASP A 186 -6.76 -1.33 21.36
N VAL A 187 -7.42 -0.20 21.09
CA VAL A 187 -7.79 0.79 22.11
C VAL A 187 -9.10 0.34 22.79
N PRO A 188 -9.12 0.13 24.12
CA PRO A 188 -10.36 -0.12 24.85
C PRO A 188 -11.33 1.05 24.71
N LYS A 189 -12.64 0.77 24.65
CA LYS A 189 -13.69 1.78 24.46
C LYS A 189 -13.55 3.00 25.39
N ASP A 190 -13.29 2.75 26.67
CA ASP A 190 -13.18 3.80 27.69
C ASP A 190 -11.92 4.68 27.53
N ASN A 191 -10.92 4.20 26.78
CA ASN A 191 -9.69 4.93 26.47
C ASN A 191 -9.76 5.70 25.14
N VAL A 192 -10.83 5.57 24.35
CA VAL A 192 -10.92 6.19 23.01
C VAL A 192 -10.83 7.71 23.08
N GLU A 193 -11.77 8.38 23.76
CA GLU A 193 -11.78 9.86 23.80
C GLU A 193 -10.58 10.44 24.56
N PRO A 194 -10.13 9.87 25.70
CA PRO A 194 -8.89 10.30 26.34
C PRO A 194 -7.68 10.25 25.38
N LEU A 195 -7.53 9.15 24.65
CA LEU A 195 -6.42 8.99 23.71
C LEU A 195 -6.56 9.94 22.51
N VAL A 196 -7.77 10.18 21.99
CA VAL A 196 -7.99 11.18 20.94
C VAL A 196 -7.48 12.56 21.38
N ALA A 197 -7.81 12.99 22.61
CA ALA A 197 -7.36 14.27 23.15
C ALA A 197 -5.83 14.34 23.31
N GLU A 198 -5.21 13.26 23.79
CA GLU A 198 -3.74 13.15 23.92
C GLU A 198 -3.04 13.18 22.55
N LEU A 199 -3.60 12.52 21.54
CA LEU A 199 -3.11 12.58 20.16
C LEU A 199 -3.24 13.99 19.57
N ASP A 200 -4.37 14.67 19.79
CA ASP A 200 -4.54 16.06 19.34
C ASP A 200 -3.50 16.99 19.99
N ALA A 201 -3.17 16.80 21.26
CA ALA A 201 -2.13 17.55 21.96
C ALA A 201 -0.72 17.32 21.37
N LEU A 202 -0.48 16.15 20.75
CA LEU A 202 0.75 15.84 20.01
C LEU A 202 0.74 16.36 18.56
N GLY A 203 -0.37 16.97 18.12
CA GLY A 203 -0.57 17.41 16.75
C GLY A 203 -0.93 16.26 15.80
N LEU A 204 -1.56 15.20 16.31
CA LEU A 204 -2.04 14.05 15.56
C LEU A 204 -3.57 14.01 15.60
N SER A 205 -4.23 14.53 14.58
CA SER A 205 -5.68 14.71 14.65
C SER A 205 -6.44 13.50 14.11
N ALA A 206 -7.31 12.93 14.93
CA ALA A 206 -8.27 11.88 14.54
C ALA A 206 -9.54 12.45 13.90
N ARG A 207 -9.80 13.75 14.09
CA ARG A 207 -10.94 14.51 13.54
C ARG A 207 -10.47 15.73 12.73
N PRO A 208 -9.58 15.55 11.73
CA PRO A 208 -9.01 16.66 10.98
C PRO A 208 -10.03 17.31 10.05
N SER A 209 -9.75 18.57 9.65
CA SER A 209 -10.43 19.17 8.50
C SER A 209 -10.17 18.37 7.21
N VAL A 210 -11.06 18.51 6.22
CA VAL A 210 -10.91 17.82 4.92
C VAL A 210 -9.57 18.13 4.24
N PHE A 211 -9.06 19.35 4.40
CA PHE A 211 -7.75 19.75 3.89
C PHE A 211 -6.63 18.99 4.58
N ARG A 212 -6.58 19.02 5.91
CA ARG A 212 -5.53 18.32 6.68
C ARG A 212 -5.58 16.81 6.46
N ARG A 213 -6.77 16.22 6.29
CA ARG A 213 -6.96 14.80 5.96
C ARG A 213 -6.39 14.45 4.59
N GLY A 214 -6.69 15.26 3.58
CA GLY A 214 -6.36 14.99 2.18
C GLY A 214 -4.94 15.39 1.76
N THR A 215 -4.29 16.31 2.48
CA THR A 215 -2.95 16.79 2.12
C THR A 215 -1.90 15.69 2.29
N ILE A 216 -1.11 15.50 1.23
CA ILE A 216 0.10 14.68 1.17
C ILE A 216 1.17 15.55 0.53
N ALA A 217 2.37 15.57 1.13
CA ALA A 217 3.50 16.29 0.57
C ALA A 217 4.74 15.40 0.55
N CYS A 218 5.64 15.62 -0.41
CA CYS A 218 6.92 14.95 -0.42
C CYS A 218 7.90 15.68 0.52
N THR A 219 9.17 15.31 0.48
CA THR A 219 10.21 15.94 1.31
C THR A 219 10.54 17.39 0.91
N GLY A 220 10.31 17.79 -0.35
CA GLY A 220 10.58 19.16 -0.80
C GLY A 220 12.06 19.54 -0.88
N ILE A 221 12.33 20.81 -1.19
CA ILE A 221 13.70 21.34 -1.32
C ILE A 221 14.43 21.44 0.02
N GLU A 222 13.72 21.38 1.15
CA GLU A 222 14.28 21.27 2.49
C GLU A 222 15.40 20.21 2.58
N TYR A 223 15.19 19.02 1.98
CA TYR A 223 16.19 17.94 2.00
C TYR A 223 16.38 17.18 0.67
N CYS A 224 15.45 17.28 -0.30
CA CYS A 224 15.54 16.52 -1.54
C CYS A 224 16.39 17.23 -2.59
N LYS A 225 17.50 16.61 -2.99
CA LYS A 225 18.38 17.08 -4.08
C LYS A 225 17.75 17.14 -5.47
N LEU A 226 16.54 16.61 -5.64
CA LEU A 226 15.81 16.59 -6.91
C LEU A 226 14.59 17.54 -6.91
N ALA A 227 14.31 18.20 -5.79
CA ALA A 227 13.18 19.11 -5.69
C ALA A 227 13.49 20.45 -6.38
N ILE A 228 12.43 21.08 -6.88
CA ILE A 228 12.49 22.40 -7.54
C ILE A 228 11.90 23.48 -6.61
N VAL A 229 11.02 23.08 -5.68
CA VAL A 229 10.29 23.96 -4.76
C VAL A 229 10.16 23.33 -3.38
N GLU A 230 9.79 24.14 -2.39
CA GLU A 230 9.41 23.65 -1.06
C GLU A 230 8.02 23.02 -1.08
N THR A 231 7.81 21.99 -0.25
CA THR A 231 6.56 21.20 -0.21
C THR A 231 6.13 20.85 1.20
#